data_AF-A0A9E4ZY57-F1
#
_entry.id   AF-A0A9E4ZY57-F1
#
_cell.length_a   1.000
_cell.length_b   1.000
_cell.length_c   1.000
_cell.angle_alpha   90.00
_cell.angle_beta   90.00
_cell.angle_gamma   90.00
#
_symmetry.space_group_name_H-M   'P 1'
#
loop_
_entity.id
_entity.type
_entity.pdbx_description
1 polymer ?
#
loop_
_entity_poly.entity_id
_entity_poly.type
_entity_poly.pdbx_seq_one_letter_code
_entity_poly.pdbx_strand_id
1 'polypeptide(L)' 'MVVDEQVEECQNALEKLIGKKIVEIKFKTYDHDCWKLFITTDKDELVMTFCKDWKCPVTQYRDADYNK' A
#
# COMPACT_ATOMS: atom_id res chain seq x y z
N MET A 1 5.86 -11.42 -23.53
CA MET A 1 5.93 -10.25 -22.65
C MET A 1 5.69 -10.77 -21.26
N VAL A 2 6.71 -10.82 -20.39
CA VAL A 2 6.49 -11.21 -18.99
C VAL A 2 5.84 -9.99 -18.36
N VAL A 3 4.55 -10.10 -18.06
CA VAL A 3 3.88 -9.11 -17.22
C VAL A 3 4.64 -9.15 -15.90
N ASP A 4 5.24 -8.02 -15.54
CA ASP A 4 6.05 -7.90 -14.33
C ASP A 4 5.11 -8.17 -13.15
N GLU A 5 5.14 -9.37 -12.57
CA GLU A 5 4.16 -9.87 -11.56
C GLU A 5 3.98 -8.85 -10.42
N GLN A 6 5.05 -8.12 -10.11
CA GLN A 6 5.08 -7.07 -9.10
C GLN A 6 4.20 -5.85 -9.45
N VAL A 7 4.06 -5.50 -10.74
CA VAL A 7 3.18 -4.41 -11.20
C VAL A 7 1.71 -4.82 -11.08
N GLU A 8 1.40 -6.08 -11.39
CA GLU A 8 0.06 -6.62 -11.26
C GLU A 8 -0.38 -6.68 -9.79
N GLU A 9 0.51 -7.09 -8.88
CA GLU A 9 0.24 -7.07 -7.43
C GLU A 9 -0.07 -5.67 -6.90
N CYS A 10 0.68 -4.65 -7.32
CA CYS A 10 0.42 -3.27 -6.94
C CYS A 10 -0.94 -2.76 -7.46
N GLN A 11 -1.24 -3.05 -8.73
CA GLN A 11 -2.49 -2.63 -9.34
C GLN A 11 -3.66 -3.30 -8.61
N ASN A 12 -3.61 -4.62 -8.43
CA ASN A 12 -4.60 -5.38 -7.68
C ASN A 12 -4.76 -4.83 -6.26
N ALA A 13 -3.67 -4.35 -5.65
CA ALA A 13 -3.75 -3.83 -4.31
C ALA A 13 -4.49 -2.48 -4.21
N LEU A 14 -4.23 -1.58 -5.15
CA LEU A 14 -4.93 -0.31 -5.25
C LEU A 14 -6.40 -0.49 -5.66
N GLU A 15 -6.70 -1.45 -6.52
CA GLU A 15 -8.08 -1.76 -6.94
C GLU A 15 -8.96 -2.23 -5.77
N LYS A 16 -8.39 -2.88 -4.75
CA LYS A 16 -9.13 -3.23 -3.53
C LYS A 16 -9.60 -2.02 -2.72
N LEU A 17 -9.12 -0.81 -3.03
CA LEU A 17 -9.62 0.42 -2.43
C LEU A 17 -10.90 0.93 -3.12
N ILE A 18 -11.23 0.45 -4.33
CA ILE A 18 -12.41 0.90 -5.06
C ILE A 18 -13.67 0.58 -4.24
N GLY A 19 -14.52 1.60 -4.07
CA GLY A 19 -15.76 1.49 -3.30
C GLY A 19 -15.57 1.54 -1.77
N LYS A 20 -14.34 1.65 -1.27
CA LYS A 20 -14.07 1.91 0.16
C LYS A 20 -13.96 3.41 0.43
N LYS A 21 -14.30 3.82 1.65
CA LYS A 21 -14.15 5.21 2.06
C LYS A 21 -12.76 5.40 2.65
N ILE A 22 -11.92 6.19 1.99
CA ILE A 22 -10.63 6.58 2.57
C ILE A 22 -10.88 7.51 3.76
N VAL A 23 -10.36 7.13 4.93
CA VAL A 23 -10.46 7.87 6.19
C VAL A 23 -9.19 8.70 6.40
N GLU A 24 -8.02 8.11 6.13
CA GLU A 24 -6.74 8.76 6.38
C GLU A 24 -5.68 8.30 5.37
N ILE A 25 -4.79 9.23 5.00
CA ILE A 25 -3.58 8.93 4.23
C ILE A 25 -2.38 9.50 5.00
N LYS A 26 -1.40 8.65 5.30
CA LYS A 26 -0.15 9.04 5.96
C LYS A 26 1.06 8.63 5.13
N PHE A 27 2.06 9.50 5.08
CA PHE A 27 3.35 9.20 4.46
C PHE A 27 4.46 9.29 5.50
N LYS A 28 5.30 8.26 5.60
CA LYS A 28 6.43 8.23 6.54
C LYS A 28 7.69 7.72 5.86
N THR A 29 8.83 8.32 6.16
CA THR A 29 10.13 7.74 5.85
C THR A 29 10.33 6.48 6.71
N TYR A 30 10.83 5.38 6.12
CA TYR A 30 11.02 4.11 6.83
C TYR A 30 12.50 3.77 7.02
N ASP A 31 13.35 4.03 6.01
CA ASP A 31 14.82 3.90 6.05
C ASP A 31 15.45 4.62 4.83
N HIS A 32 16.78 4.61 4.68
CA HIS A 32 17.54 5.18 3.55
C HIS A 32 16.86 4.91 2.19
N ASP A 33 16.31 5.97 1.59
CA ASP A 33 15.61 6.02 0.29
C ASP A 33 14.31 5.20 0.17
N CYS A 34 13.73 4.79 1.30
CA CYS A 34 12.45 4.09 1.36
C CYS A 34 11.39 4.85 2.17
N TRP A 35 10.15 4.73 1.73
CA TRP A 35 9.01 5.43 2.30
C TRP A 35 7.80 4.49 2.40
N LYS A 36 6.95 4.73 3.39
CA LYS A 36 5.70 4.02 3.59
C LYS A 36 4.52 4.97 3.40
N LEU A 37 3.60 4.57 2.53
CA LEU A 37 2.28 5.14 2.39
C LEU A 37 1.29 4.26 3.13
N PHE A 38 0.53 4.84 4.05
CA PHE A 38 -0.56 4.19 4.75
C PHE A 38 -1.86 4.79 4.22
N ILE A 39 -2.76 3.96 3.71
CA ILE A 39 -4.09 4.32 3.27
C ILE A 39 -5.07 3.58 4.17
N THR A 40 -5.65 4.30 5.13
CA THR A 40 -6.64 3.75 6.05
C THR A 40 -8.02 4.01 5.48
N THR A 41 -8.81 2.95 5.35
CA THR A 41 -10.22 2.99 4.94
C THR A 41 -11.13 2.77 6.15
N ASP A 42 -12.45 2.82 5.92
CA ASP A 42 -13.46 2.49 6.90
C ASP A 42 -13.46 1.00 7.32
N LYS A 43 -12.71 0.14 6.62
CA LYS A 43 -12.69 -1.32 6.84
C LYS A 43 -11.30 -1.87 7.14
N ASP A 44 -10.27 -1.34 6.49
CA ASP A 44 -8.91 -1.87 6.51
C ASP A 44 -7.84 -0.80 6.25
N GLU A 45 -6.58 -1.15 6.46
CA GLU A 45 -5.42 -0.33 6.14
C GLU A 45 -4.57 -1.02 5.07
N LEU A 46 -4.30 -0.30 3.98
CA LEU A 46 -3.31 -0.67 2.99
C LEU A 46 -1.99 0.07 3.30
N VAL A 47 -0.92 -0.69 3.50
CA VAL A 47 0.43 -0.16 3.65
C VAL A 47 1.22 -0.49 2.40
N MET A 48 1.77 0.54 1.76
CA MET A 48 2.63 0.40 0.60
C MET A 48 4.03 0.90 0.96
N THR A 49 5.02 0.02 0.83
CA THR A 49 6.43 0.36 1.02
C THR A 49 7.07 0.58 -0.34
N PHE A 50 7.55 1.79 -0.56
CA PHE A 50 8.23 2.22 -1.77
C PHE A 50 9.73 2.37 -1.43
N CYS A 51 10.60 2.09 -2.40
CA CYS A 51 12.02 2.45 -2.35
C CYS A 51 12.43 3.01 -3.71
N LYS A 52 13.43 3.88 -3.76
CA LYS A 52 13.85 4.59 -5.00
C LYS A 52 14.13 3.67 -6.20
N ASP A 53 14.70 2.50 -5.95
CA ASP A 53 15.10 1.56 -7.00
C ASP A 53 14.02 0.52 -7.35
N TRP A 54 12.86 0.57 -6.69
CA TRP A 54 11.79 -0.39 -6.93
C TRP A 54 10.87 0.09 -8.04
N LYS A 55 10.57 -0.80 -9.00
CA LYS A 55 9.56 -0.53 -10.03
C LYS A 55 8.15 -0.41 -9.44
N CYS A 56 7.88 -1.15 -8.36
CA CYS A 56 6.59 -1.18 -7.72
C CYS A 56 6.71 -1.37 -6.19
N PRO A 57 5.88 -0.69 -5.38
CA PRO A 57 5.87 -0.88 -3.93
C PRO A 57 5.48 -2.29 -3.49
N VAL A 58 6.07 -2.74 -2.39
CA VAL A 58 5.58 -3.92 -1.67
C VAL A 58 4.34 -3.54 -0.87
N THR A 59 3.27 -4.33 -0.96
CA THR A 59 1.98 -4.04 -0.33
C THR A 59 1.71 -4.96 0.85
N GLN A 60 1.07 -4.44 1.90
CA GLN A 60 0.63 -5.19 3.07
C GLN A 60 -0.77 -4.73 3.48
N TYR A 61 -1.64 -5.69 3.79
CA TYR A 61 -2.97 -5.43 4.32
C TYR A 61 -2.99 -5.62 5.81
N ARG A 62 -3.65 -4.71 6.50
CA ARG A 62 -3.89 -4.79 7.94
C ARG A 62 -5.37 -4.59 8.19
N ASP A 63 -5.94 -5.43 9.02
CA ASP A 63 -7.30 -5.22 9.50
C ASP A 63 -7.32 -3.95 10.35
N ALA A 64 -8.38 -3.14 10.20
CA ALA A 64 -8.51 -1.88 10.94
C ALA A 64 -8.53 -2.10 12.47
N ASP A 65 -8.85 -3.31 12.93
CA ASP A 65 -8.88 -3.70 14.33
C ASP A 65 -7.50 -4.15 14.90
N TYR A 66 -6.42 -4.16 14.11
CA TYR A 66 -5.09 -4.58 14.61
C TYR A 66 -4.46 -3.60 15.63
N ASN A 67 -5.06 -2.41 15.81
CA ASN A 67 -4.61 -1.40 16.78
C ASN A 67 -5.61 -1.21 17.96
N LYS A 68 -6.55 -2.14 18.17
CA LYS A 68 -7.43 -2.11 19.36
C LYS A 68 -6.89 -2.98 20.49
#